data_AF-A0A929J4S4-F1
#
_entry.id   AF-A0A929J4S4-F1
#
_cell.length_a   1.000
_cell.length_b   1.000
_cell.length_c   1.000
_cell.angle_alpha   90.00
_cell.angle_beta   90.00
_cell.angle_gamma   90.00
#
_symmetry.space_group_name_H-M   'P 1'
#
loop_
_entity.id
_entity.type
_entity.pdbx_description
1 polymer ?
#
loop_
_entity_poly.entity_id
_entity_poly.type
_entity_poly.pdbx_seq_one_letter_code
_entity_poly.pdbx_strand_id
1 'polypeptide(L)' 'DSSMKFLKKTDWAREKVEAFYLYEFKNLPKASYEQFLLPPRERIIPEYQTPGLPKELSLENAEQLREKRAKRAAEWEQGV' A
#
# COMPACT_ATOMS: atom_id res chain seq x y z
N ASP A 1 -10.04 5.12 20.14
CA ASP A 1 -11.29 4.44 19.73
C ASP A 1 -11.98 4.92 18.46
N SER A 2 -12.05 6.23 18.17
CA SER A 2 -12.73 6.73 16.97
C SER A 2 -12.19 6.12 15.66
N SER A 3 -10.86 6.07 15.49
CA SER A 3 -10.23 5.50 14.28
C SER A 3 -10.54 4.00 14.10
N MET A 4 -10.50 3.22 15.18
CA MET A 4 -10.86 1.79 15.10
C MET A 4 -12.34 1.59 14.76
N LYS A 5 -13.24 2.38 15.36
CA LYS A 5 -14.67 2.34 15.04
C LYS A 5 -14.92 2.69 13.56
N PHE A 6 -14.18 3.66 13.03
CA PHE A 6 -14.25 4.08 11.63
C PHE A 6 -13.75 2.97 10.68
N LEU A 7 -12.54 2.44 10.91
CA LEU A 7 -11.94 1.40 10.06
C LEU A 7 -12.72 0.08 10.12
N LYS A 8 -13.41 -0.22 11.23
CA LYS A 8 -14.30 -1.38 11.31
C LYS A 8 -15.54 -1.27 10.41
N LYS A 9 -16.02 -0.05 10.12
CA LYS A 9 -17.22 0.20 9.32
C LYS A 9 -16.93 0.58 7.87
N THR A 10 -15.68 0.93 7.56
CA THR A 10 -15.29 1.54 6.29
C THR A 10 -14.22 0.68 5.63
N ASP A 11 -14.65 -0.34 4.88
CA ASP A 11 -13.77 -1.38 4.35
C ASP A 11 -12.67 -0.82 3.45
N TRP A 12 -13.00 0.07 2.50
CA TRP A 12 -12.00 0.67 1.60
C TRP A 12 -10.88 1.39 2.37
N ALA A 13 -11.22 2.07 3.48
CA ALA A 13 -10.24 2.80 4.28
C ALA A 13 -9.37 1.83 5.07
N ARG A 14 -9.98 0.76 5.62
CA ARG A 14 -9.25 -0.33 6.28
C ARG A 14 -8.28 -1.01 5.32
N GLU A 15 -8.73 -1.39 4.13
CA GLU A 15 -7.89 -2.04 3.12
C GLU A 15 -6.73 -1.15 2.67
N LYS A 16 -6.91 0.18 2.59
CA LYS A 16 -5.80 1.11 2.31
C LYS A 16 -4.73 1.07 3.40
N VAL A 17 -5.13 1.05 4.67
CA VAL A 17 -4.19 0.96 5.81
C VAL A 17 -3.50 -0.41 5.84
N GLU A 18 -4.25 -1.48 5.59
CA GLU A 18 -3.72 -2.84 5.53
C GLU A 18 -2.72 -3.01 4.38
N ALA A 19 -3.03 -2.48 3.19
CA ALA A 19 -2.13 -2.50 2.05
C ALA A 19 -0.82 -1.76 2.35
N PHE A 20 -0.90 -0.58 2.98
CA PHE A 20 0.28 0.17 3.43
C PHE A 20 1.10 -0.65 4.43
N TYR A 21 0.46 -1.18 5.48
CA TYR A 21 1.17 -1.93 6.51
C TYR A 21 1.85 -3.19 5.97
N LEU A 22 1.15 -3.98 5.14
CA LEU A 22 1.65 -5.25 4.64
C LEU A 22 2.72 -5.09 3.55
N TYR A 23 2.52 -4.21 2.58
CA TYR A 23 3.39 -4.14 1.40
C TYR A 23 4.40 -2.99 1.44
N GLU A 24 4.07 -1.87 2.07
CA GLU A 24 5.02 -0.75 2.19
C GLU A 24 5.90 -0.93 3.43
N PHE A 25 5.31 -1.17 4.60
CA PHE A 25 6.06 -1.29 5.85
C PHE A 25 6.62 -2.70 6.07
N LYS A 26 5.78 -3.74 6.16
CA LYS A 26 6.21 -5.13 6.41
C LYS A 26 6.93 -5.77 5.21
N ASN A 27 6.92 -5.08 4.06
CA ASN A 27 7.68 -5.44 2.87
C ASN A 27 7.40 -6.89 2.39
N LEU A 28 6.11 -7.26 2.35
CA LEU A 28 5.68 -8.54 1.81
C LEU A 28 5.97 -8.63 0.30
N PRO A 29 6.20 -9.84 -0.24
CA PRO A 29 6.39 -10.06 -1.66
C PRO A 29 5.24 -9.50 -2.51
N LYS A 30 5.56 -9.02 -3.71
CA LYS A 30 4.56 -8.46 -4.64
C LYS A 30 3.51 -9.53 -4.98
N ALA A 31 2.24 -9.20 -4.78
CA ALA A 31 1.14 -10.07 -5.16
C ALA A 31 1.08 -10.26 -6.69
N SER A 32 0.67 -11.46 -7.14
CA SER A 32 0.31 -11.69 -8.53
C SER A 32 -0.92 -10.86 -8.92
N TYR A 33 -1.20 -10.73 -10.22
CA TYR A 33 -2.36 -9.97 -10.69
C TYR A 33 -3.67 -10.48 -10.08
N GLU A 34 -3.90 -11.79 -10.10
CA GLU A 34 -5.09 -12.43 -9.53
C GLU A 34 -5.20 -12.19 -8.03
N GLN A 35 -4.09 -12.32 -7.29
CA GLN A 35 -4.07 -12.06 -5.85
C GLN A 35 -4.26 -10.58 -5.55
N PHE A 36 -3.84 -9.67 -6.43
CA PHE A 36 -4.02 -8.24 -6.23
C PHE A 36 -5.49 -7.81 -6.26
N LEU A 37 -6.35 -8.56 -6.96
CA LEU A 37 -7.82 -8.36 -6.97
C LEU A 37 -8.47 -8.69 -5.61
N LEU A 38 -7.80 -9.47 -4.77
CA LEU A 38 -8.29 -9.82 -3.43
C LEU A 38 -7.90 -8.75 -2.40
N PRO A 39 -8.70 -8.61 -1.32
CA PRO A 39 -8.36 -7.77 -0.17
C PRO A 39 -6.98 -8.11 0.38
N PRO A 40 -6.18 -7.14 0.86
CA PRO A 40 -4.79 -7.35 1.25
C PRO A 40 -4.54 -8.52 2.22
N ARG A 41 -5.49 -8.78 3.14
CA ARG A 41 -5.38 -9.87 4.13
C ARG A 41 -5.75 -11.25 3.60
N GLU A 42 -6.45 -11.32 2.47
CA GLU A 42 -6.90 -12.57 1.84
C GLU A 42 -5.89 -13.08 0.79
N ARG A 43 -4.84 -12.30 0.52
CA ARG A 43 -3.81 -12.64 -0.47
C ARG A 43 -2.93 -13.78 0.03
N ILE A 44 -2.72 -14.77 -0.84
CA ILE A 44 -1.88 -15.92 -0.57
C ILE A 44 -0.45 -15.64 -1.05
N ILE A 45 0.51 -15.78 -0.14
CA ILE A 45 1.94 -15.68 -0.44
C ILE A 45 2.49 -17.10 -0.57
N PRO A 46 3.09 -17.46 -1.72
CA PRO A 46 3.71 -18.76 -1.89
C PRO A 46 4.85 -18.98 -0.88
N GLU A 47 5.02 -20.22 -0.42
CA GLU A 47 5.98 -20.57 0.64
C GLU A 47 7.44 -20.25 0.31
N TYR A 48 7.80 -20.28 -0.98
CA TYR A 48 9.14 -19.94 -1.45
C TYR A 48 9.44 -18.43 -1.41
N GLN A 49 8.44 -17.57 -1.15
CA GLN A 49 8.62 -16.13 -1.09
C GLN A 49 8.68 -15.65 0.35
N THR A 50 9.74 -14.91 0.70
CA THR A 50 9.93 -14.35 2.04
C THR A 50 9.80 -12.83 2.03
N PRO A 51 9.23 -12.22 3.08
CA PRO A 51 9.24 -10.77 3.24
C PRO A 51 10.68 -10.22 3.31
N GLY A 52 10.86 -9.00 2.83
CA GLY A 52 12.10 -8.25 3.05
C GLY A 52 12.17 -7.67 4.47
N LEU A 53 13.22 -6.88 4.74
CA LEU A 53 13.28 -6.07 5.96
C LEU A 53 12.18 -5.01 5.94
N PRO A 54 11.57 -4.69 7.10
CA PRO A 54 10.59 -3.63 7.18
C PRO A 54 11.16 -2.30 6.70
N LYS A 55 10.37 -1.53 5.96
CA LYS A 55 10.81 -0.25 5.42
C LYS A 55 10.83 0.83 6.50
N GLU A 56 11.89 1.64 6.49
CA GLU A 56 11.96 2.83 7.34
C GLU A 56 10.99 3.91 6.83
N LEU A 57 10.11 4.38 7.73
CA LEU A 57 9.14 5.42 7.43
C LEU A 57 9.69 6.76 7.92
N SER A 58 10.03 7.66 6.99
CA SER A 58 10.46 9.02 7.28
C SER A 58 9.57 10.04 6.58
N LEU A 59 9.45 11.24 7.19
CA LEU A 59 8.67 12.34 6.61
C LEU A 59 9.31 12.86 5.32
N GLU A 60 10.65 12.84 5.24
CA GLU A 60 11.38 13.19 4.03
C GLU A 60 11.02 12.27 2.86
N ASN A 61 11.00 10.95 3.09
CA ASN A 61 10.59 9.97 2.08
C ASN A 61 9.14 10.19 1.64
N ALA A 62 8.27 10.59 2.58
CA ALA A 62 6.86 10.88 2.28
C ALA A 62 6.70 12.11 1.38
N GLU A 63 7.45 13.19 1.62
CA GLU A 63 7.40 14.39 0.77
C GLU A 63 7.93 14.09 -0.64
N GLN A 64 9.05 13.36 -0.74
CA GLN A 64 9.58 12.92 -2.04
C GLN A 64 8.57 12.07 -2.82
N LEU A 65 7.84 11.17 -2.13
CA LEU A 65 6.78 10.37 -2.75
C LEU A 65 5.61 11.24 -3.22
N ARG A 66 5.25 12.27 -2.46
CA ARG A 66 4.18 13.21 -2.82
C ARG A 66 4.55 14.03 -4.06
N GLU A 67 5.76 14.57 -4.13
CA GLU A 67 6.25 15.28 -5.31
C GLU A 67 6.27 14.40 -6.56
N LYS A 68 6.77 13.16 -6.43
CA LYS A 68 6.78 12.18 -7.54
C LYS A 68 5.37 11.88 -8.04
N ARG A 69 4.40 11.75 -7.13
CA ARG A 69 2.98 11.51 -7.48
C ARG A 69 2.37 12.73 -8.18
N ALA A 70 2.65 13.95 -7.70
CA ALA A 70 2.16 15.18 -8.30
C ALA A 70 2.69 15.38 -9.73
N LYS A 71 3.99 15.11 -9.95
CA LYS A 71 4.60 15.16 -11.29
C LYS A 71 3.94 14.18 -12.25
N ARG A 72 3.79 12.91 -11.86
CA ARG A 72 3.12 11.88 -12.67
C ARG A 72 1.66 12.21 -12.98
N ALA A 73 0.94 12.81 -12.04
CA ALA A 73 -0.44 13.24 -12.27
C ALA A 73 -0.50 14.39 -13.29
N ALA A 74 0.40 15.37 -13.17
CA ALA A 74 0.48 16.47 -14.14
C ALA A 74 0.86 16.00 -15.55
N GLU A 75 1.79 15.05 -15.67
CA GLU A 75 2.16 14.42 -16.95
C GLU A 75 0.96 13.73 -17.62
N TRP A 76 0.18 12.97 -16.83
CA TRP A 76 -1.03 12.31 -17.32
C TRP A 76 -2.11 13.29 -17.78
N GLU A 77 -2.30 14.40 -17.05
CA GLU A 77 -3.24 15.46 -17.43
C GLU A 77 -2.83 16.19 -18.71
N GLN A 78 -1.52 16.24 -19.00
CA GLN A 78 -0.98 16.86 -20.21
C GLN A 78 -1.08 15.94 -21.45
N GLY A 79 -1.59 14.72 -21.31
CA GLY A 79 -1.91 13.83 -22.43
C GLY A 79 -0.69 13.27 -23.18
N VAL A 80 0.47 13.22 -22.52
CA VAL A 80 1.70 12.57 -23.01
C VAL A 80 1.74 11.11 -22.59
#